data_AF-A0A960QHN7-F1
#
_entry.id   AF-A0A960QHN7-F1
#
_cell.length_a   1.000
_cell.length_b   1.000
_cell.length_c   1.000
_cell.angle_alpha   90.00
_cell.angle_beta   90.00
_cell.angle_gamma   90.00
#
_symmetry.space_group_name_H-M   'P 1'
#
loop_
_entity.id
_entity.type
_entity.pdbx_description
1 polymer ?
#
loop_
_entity_poly.entity_id
_entity_poly.type
_entity_poly.pdbx_seq_one_letter_code
_entity_poly.pdbx_strand_id
1 'polypeptide(L)'
;MPTPINSYNLGFTAFGLGASHALALASVFVKCRDWPQAKEEAIAENVFRQAKATSILRLEREFRLRLQTLTDDQIELLVEEPSEARIPISLLAVFKRYRFIRDFSEEVLREKTEIFDFEVRPSDYSSFVE
;
A
#
# COMPACT_ATOMS: atom_id res chain seq x y z
N MET A 1 -20.04 -10.44 12.34
CA MET A 1 -19.02 -10.87 13.32
C MET A 1 -17.75 -10.12 12.98
N PRO A 2 -17.24 -9.25 13.85
CA PRO A 2 -15.98 -8.56 13.60
C PRO A 2 -14.87 -9.59 13.42
N THR A 3 -13.94 -9.31 12.51
CA THR A 3 -12.82 -10.21 12.24
C THR A 3 -11.85 -10.18 13.42
N PRO A 4 -11.46 -11.33 14.00
CA PRO A 4 -10.50 -11.31 15.12
C PRO A 4 -9.17 -10.69 14.69
N ILE A 5 -8.59 -9.81 15.52
CA ILE A 5 -7.36 -9.05 15.22
C ILE A 5 -6.23 -9.95 14.68
N ASN A 6 -6.08 -11.14 15.27
CA ASN A 6 -5.01 -12.07 14.94
C ASN A 6 -5.12 -12.67 13.52
N SER A 7 -6.19 -12.36 12.79
CA SER A 7 -6.36 -12.68 11.37
C SER A 7 -5.89 -11.57 10.42
N TYR A 8 -5.62 -10.36 10.93
CA TYR A 8 -5.16 -9.26 10.11
C TYR A 8 -3.65 -9.32 9.86
N ASN A 9 -3.27 -9.08 8.61
CA ASN A 9 -1.89 -8.77 8.27
C ASN A 9 -1.60 -7.30 8.62
N LEU A 10 -0.70 -7.06 9.59
CA LEU A 10 -0.32 -5.73 10.04
C LEU A 10 1.00 -5.23 9.42
N GLY A 11 1.42 -5.80 8.28
CA GLY A 11 2.64 -5.42 7.57
C GLY A 11 2.74 -3.93 7.19
N PHE A 12 1.59 -3.24 7.09
CA PHE A 12 1.53 -1.79 6.87
C PHE A 12 2.20 -0.97 7.98
N THR A 13 2.36 -1.52 9.18
CA THR A 13 3.07 -0.83 10.28
C THR A 13 4.55 -0.62 9.98
N ALA A 14 5.13 -1.43 9.09
CA ALA A 14 6.54 -1.32 8.70
C ALA A 14 6.78 -0.21 7.67
N PHE A 15 5.77 0.12 6.85
CA PHE A 15 5.86 1.10 5.76
C PHE A 15 4.50 1.77 5.54
N GLY A 16 4.46 3.10 5.60
CA GLY A 16 3.27 3.88 5.22
C GLY A 16 2.92 3.76 3.73
N LEU A 17 2.08 4.67 3.21
CA LEU A 17 1.58 4.61 1.83
C LEU A 17 2.70 4.46 0.78
N GLY A 18 3.75 5.27 0.90
CA GLY A 18 4.97 5.15 0.09
C GLY A 18 4.74 5.26 -1.42
N ALA A 19 3.84 6.15 -1.86
CA ALA A 19 3.44 6.29 -3.27
C ALA A 19 4.64 6.43 -4.23
N SER A 20 5.70 7.14 -3.85
CA SER A 20 6.91 7.27 -4.68
C SER A 20 7.68 5.96 -4.85
N HIS A 21 7.71 5.10 -3.81
CA HIS A 21 8.33 3.77 -3.89
C HIS A 21 7.46 2.81 -4.72
N ALA A 22 6.15 2.89 -4.55
CA ALA A 22 5.19 2.15 -5.38
C ALA A 22 5.36 2.52 -6.86
N LEU A 23 5.46 3.81 -7.17
CA LEU A 23 5.73 4.31 -8.52
C LEU A 23 7.06 3.82 -9.08
N ALA A 24 8.13 3.88 -8.29
CA ALA A 24 9.45 3.43 -8.74
C ALA A 24 9.42 1.96 -9.18
N LEU A 25 8.80 1.09 -8.37
CA LEU A 25 8.68 -0.33 -8.72
C LEU A 25 7.67 -0.59 -9.85
N ALA A 26 6.53 0.09 -9.85
CA ALA A 26 5.54 0.00 -10.93
C ALA A 26 6.14 0.39 -12.28
N SER A 27 6.98 1.43 -12.31
CA SER A 27 7.68 1.89 -13.53
C SER A 27 8.63 0.83 -14.09
N VAL A 28 9.22 -0.01 -13.23
CA VAL A 28 10.03 -1.16 -13.68
C VAL A 28 9.11 -2.25 -14.22
N PHE A 29 8.07 -2.62 -13.47
CA PHE A 29 7.12 -3.65 -13.87
C PHE A 29 6.44 -3.34 -15.22
N VAL A 30 6.02 -2.10 -15.47
CA VAL A 30 5.36 -1.71 -16.72
C VAL A 30 6.24 -1.96 -17.95
N LYS A 31 7.57 -1.88 -17.81
CA LYS A 31 8.53 -2.11 -18.90
C LYS A 31 8.71 -3.59 -19.24
N CYS A 32 8.78 -4.46 -18.23
CA CYS A 32 9.08 -5.88 -18.43
C CYS A 32 7.84 -6.79 -18.38
N ARG A 33 6.76 -6.36 -17.72
CA ARG A 33 5.52 -7.12 -17.48
C ARG A 33 5.75 -8.48 -16.83
N ASP A 34 6.83 -8.60 -16.05
CA ASP A 34 7.19 -9.82 -15.34
C ASP A 34 7.68 -9.47 -13.93
N TRP A 35 7.03 -10.03 -12.91
CA TRP A 35 7.35 -9.72 -11.52
C TRP A 35 8.72 -10.24 -11.04
N PRO A 36 9.15 -11.47 -11.38
CA PRO A 36 10.52 -11.92 -11.14
C PRO A 36 11.57 -10.98 -11.73
N GLN A 37 11.45 -10.62 -13.01
CA GLN A 37 12.37 -9.69 -13.67
C GLN A 37 12.30 -8.29 -13.03
N ALA A 38 11.10 -7.77 -12.76
CA ALA A 38 10.94 -6.46 -12.13
C ALA A 38 11.60 -6.39 -10.75
N LYS A 39 11.53 -7.48 -9.98
CA LYS A 39 12.21 -7.59 -8.69
C LYS A 39 13.72 -7.51 -8.85
N GLU A 40 14.29 -8.28 -9.77
CA GLU A 40 15.74 -8.32 -10.00
C GLU A 40 16.26 -6.95 -10.43
N GLU A 41 15.59 -6.32 -11.40
CA GLU A 41 15.93 -4.99 -11.90
C GLU A 41 15.78 -3.91 -10.82
N ALA A 42 14.67 -3.93 -10.05
CA ALA A 42 14.44 -2.95 -8.98
C ALA A 42 15.50 -3.01 -7.88
N ILE A 43 16.00 -4.21 -7.56
CA ILE A 43 17.07 -4.41 -6.56
C ILE A 43 18.42 -3.99 -7.14
N ALA A 44 18.74 -4.43 -8.36
CA ALA A 44 20.02 -4.15 -9.01
C ALA A 44 20.23 -2.64 -9.22
N GLU A 45 19.20 -1.96 -9.71
CA GLU A 45 19.24 -0.51 -9.98
C GLU A 45 18.95 0.34 -8.74
N ASN A 46 18.68 -0.29 -7.59
CA ASN A 46 18.30 0.39 -6.34
C ASN A 46 17.26 1.49 -6.57
N VAL A 47 16.15 1.15 -7.24
CA VAL A 47 15.12 2.13 -7.62
C VAL A 47 14.49 2.85 -6.42
N PHE A 48 14.60 2.24 -5.24
CA PHE A 48 14.15 2.79 -3.96
C PHE A 48 15.14 3.77 -3.31
N ARG A 49 16.33 3.96 -3.89
CA ARG A 49 17.39 4.88 -3.46
C ARG A 49 17.77 4.71 -1.99
N GLN A 50 17.96 3.46 -1.56
CA GLN A 50 18.34 3.15 -0.18
C GLN A 50 19.82 2.81 -0.05
N ALA A 51 20.43 3.19 1.07
CA ALA A 51 21.84 2.89 1.34
C ALA A 51 22.07 1.43 1.76
N LYS A 52 21.08 0.78 2.40
CA LYS A 52 21.21 -0.57 2.95
C LYS A 52 20.49 -1.59 2.08
N ALA A 53 21.16 -2.66 1.71
CA ALA A 53 20.57 -3.78 0.96
C ALA A 53 19.34 -4.37 1.66
N THR A 54 19.36 -4.45 3.00
CA THR A 54 18.20 -4.92 3.79
C THR A 54 16.98 -4.02 3.66
N SER A 55 17.18 -2.70 3.51
CA SER A 55 16.08 -1.76 3.25
C SER A 55 15.51 -1.94 1.84
N ILE A 56 16.39 -2.11 0.83
CA ILE A 56 15.99 -2.36 -0.57
C ILE A 56 15.10 -3.60 -0.64
N LEU A 57 15.54 -4.71 -0.08
CA LEU A 57 14.81 -5.98 -0.09
C LEU A 57 13.44 -5.89 0.63
N ARG A 58 13.38 -5.14 1.74
CA ARG A 58 12.12 -4.95 2.47
C ARG A 58 11.14 -4.08 1.68
N LEU A 59 11.60 -2.99 1.07
CA LEU A 59 10.77 -2.13 0.23
C LEU A 59 10.30 -2.88 -1.02
N GLU A 60 11.19 -3.57 -1.73
CA GLU A 60 10.84 -4.39 -2.89
C GLU A 60 9.70 -5.36 -2.56
N ARG A 61 9.89 -6.18 -1.51
CA ARG A 61 8.88 -7.16 -1.11
C ARG A 61 7.56 -6.50 -0.75
N GLU A 62 7.60 -5.42 0.03
CA GLU A 62 6.40 -4.72 0.48
C GLU A 62 5.61 -4.14 -0.70
N PHE A 63 6.27 -3.35 -1.55
CA PHE A 63 5.62 -2.67 -2.65
C PHE A 63 5.20 -3.63 -3.76
N ARG A 64 5.98 -4.69 -4.03
CA ARG A 64 5.56 -5.74 -4.97
C ARG A 64 4.28 -6.41 -4.51
N LEU A 65 4.20 -6.78 -3.22
CA LEU A 65 3.01 -7.45 -2.69
C LEU A 65 1.77 -6.55 -2.68
N ARG A 66 1.93 -5.22 -2.55
CA ARG A 66 0.83 -4.27 -2.73
C ARG A 66 0.42 -4.16 -4.20
N LEU A 67 1.37 -3.92 -5.08
CA LEU A 67 1.11 -3.74 -6.52
C LEU A 67 0.51 -4.99 -7.17
N GLN A 68 0.92 -6.20 -6.74
CA GLN A 68 0.34 -7.48 -7.19
C GLN A 68 -1.16 -7.64 -6.87
N THR A 69 -1.75 -6.76 -6.05
CA THR A 69 -3.21 -6.75 -5.82
C THR A 69 -3.99 -5.92 -6.84
N LEU A 70 -3.29 -5.07 -7.59
CA LEU A 70 -3.86 -4.23 -8.64
C LEU A 70 -3.94 -5.01 -9.97
N THR A 71 -4.82 -4.56 -10.86
CA THR A 71 -4.80 -5.00 -12.26
C THR A 71 -3.67 -4.31 -13.03
N ASP A 72 -3.28 -4.87 -14.17
CA ASP A 72 -2.26 -4.27 -15.03
C ASP A 72 -2.63 -2.84 -15.44
N ASP A 73 -3.88 -2.60 -15.85
CA ASP A 73 -4.40 -1.25 -16.16
C ASP A 73 -4.28 -0.28 -14.97
N GLN A 74 -4.50 -0.75 -13.75
CA GLN A 74 -4.35 0.08 -12.55
C GLN A 74 -2.88 0.41 -12.26
N ILE A 75 -1.97 -0.52 -12.57
CA ILE A 75 -0.53 -0.28 -12.44
C ILE A 75 -0.04 0.69 -13.51
N GLU A 76 -0.54 0.58 -14.74
CA GLU A 76 -0.29 1.55 -15.82
C GLU A 76 -0.75 2.94 -15.42
N LEU A 77 -1.99 3.07 -14.95
CA LEU A 77 -2.56 4.33 -14.49
C LEU A 77 -1.70 4.96 -13.37
N LEU A 78 -1.15 4.15 -12.45
CA LEU A 78 -0.26 4.64 -11.40
C LEU A 78 1.03 5.27 -11.97
N VAL A 79 1.53 4.76 -13.09
CA VAL A 79 2.74 5.27 -13.76
C VAL A 79 2.45 6.50 -14.60
N GLU A 80 1.37 6.49 -15.36
CA GLU A 80 1.02 7.54 -16.34
C GLU A 80 0.48 8.82 -15.70
N GLU A 81 -0.28 8.71 -14.61
CA GLU A 81 -0.98 9.85 -14.02
C GLU A 81 -0.05 10.84 -13.28
N PRO A 82 -0.44 12.13 -13.19
CA PRO A 82 0.20 13.11 -12.32
C PRO A 82 0.18 12.70 -10.85
N SER A 83 1.03 13.33 -10.02
CA SER A 83 1.23 12.94 -8.62
C SER A 83 -0.04 12.86 -7.77
N GLU A 84 -1.06 13.69 -8.04
CA GLU A 84 -2.30 13.75 -7.26
C GLU A 84 -3.18 12.51 -7.45
N ALA A 85 -3.23 11.95 -8.68
CA ALA A 85 -4.01 10.75 -8.98
C ALA A 85 -3.30 9.43 -8.58
N ARG A 86 -2.00 9.48 -8.26
CA ARG A 86 -1.24 8.31 -7.77
C ARG A 86 -1.60 7.91 -6.34
N ILE A 87 -1.98 8.88 -5.51
CA ILE A 87 -2.32 8.64 -4.10
C ILE A 87 -3.54 7.71 -3.99
N PRO A 88 -4.67 7.96 -4.68
CA PRO A 88 -5.81 7.05 -4.70
C PRO A 88 -5.47 5.62 -5.12
N ILE A 89 -4.66 5.42 -6.17
CA ILE A 89 -4.31 4.08 -6.66
C ILE A 89 -3.39 3.35 -5.67
N SER A 90 -2.45 4.09 -5.08
CA SER A 90 -1.61 3.56 -4.01
C SER A 90 -2.43 3.16 -2.78
N LEU A 91 -3.44 3.97 -2.42
CA LEU A 91 -4.39 3.67 -1.33
C LEU A 91 -5.24 2.44 -1.65
N LEU A 92 -5.69 2.29 -2.90
CA LEU A 92 -6.41 1.10 -3.35
C LEU A 92 -5.57 -0.17 -3.15
N ALA A 93 -4.28 -0.14 -3.51
CA ALA A 93 -3.38 -1.26 -3.27
C ALA A 93 -3.23 -1.57 -1.76
N VAL A 94 -3.19 -0.53 -0.92
CA VAL A 94 -3.16 -0.67 0.54
C VAL A 94 -4.46 -1.30 1.05
N PHE A 95 -5.64 -0.85 0.63
CA PHE A 95 -6.92 -1.44 1.05
C PHE A 95 -7.09 -2.88 0.60
N LYS A 96 -6.61 -3.22 -0.61
CA LYS A 96 -6.64 -4.60 -1.12
C LYS A 96 -5.67 -5.51 -0.38
N ARG A 97 -4.49 -5.00 0.00
CA ARG A 97 -3.46 -5.75 0.72
C ARG A 97 -3.77 -5.91 2.22
N TYR A 98 -4.29 -4.86 2.83
CA TYR A 98 -4.44 -4.72 4.27
C TYR A 98 -5.90 -4.58 4.64
N ARG A 99 -6.52 -5.74 4.86
CA ARG A 99 -7.91 -5.84 5.32
C ARG A 99 -8.18 -4.97 6.55
N PHE A 100 -7.27 -4.89 7.51
CA PHE A 100 -7.44 -4.01 8.68
C PHE A 100 -7.70 -2.56 8.28
N ILE A 101 -6.90 -2.01 7.36
CA ILE A 101 -7.03 -0.62 6.92
C ILE A 101 -8.37 -0.43 6.19
N ARG A 102 -8.77 -1.40 5.37
CA ARG A 102 -10.08 -1.36 4.67
C ARG A 102 -11.23 -1.39 5.67
N ASP A 103 -11.29 -2.41 6.52
CA ASP A 103 -12.39 -2.63 7.46
C ASP A 103 -12.47 -1.43 8.44
N PHE A 104 -11.34 -0.92 8.96
CA PHE A 104 -11.31 0.30 9.77
C PHE A 104 -11.81 1.55 9.01
N SER A 105 -11.52 1.64 7.71
CA SER A 105 -12.02 2.77 6.90
C SER A 105 -13.52 2.68 6.65
N GLU A 106 -14.04 1.47 6.47
CA GLU A 106 -15.47 1.23 6.20
C GLU A 106 -16.33 1.38 7.45
N GLU A 107 -15.85 0.91 8.59
CA GLU A 107 -16.62 0.85 9.84
C GLU A 107 -16.40 2.09 10.73
N VAL A 108 -15.20 2.67 10.74
CA VAL A 108 -14.87 3.78 11.65
C VAL A 108 -14.76 5.09 10.89
N LEU A 109 -13.89 5.17 9.88
CA LEU A 109 -13.65 6.46 9.20
C LEU A 109 -14.90 6.96 8.46
N ARG A 110 -15.67 6.07 7.84
CA ARG A 110 -16.92 6.42 7.17
C ARG A 110 -17.91 7.08 8.14
N GLU A 111 -18.22 6.42 9.26
CA GLU A 111 -19.18 6.95 10.26
C GLU A 111 -18.74 8.32 10.78
N LYS A 112 -17.44 8.45 11.07
CA LYS A 112 -16.86 9.72 11.52
C LYS A 112 -16.98 10.83 10.48
N THR A 113 -16.79 10.52 9.20
CA THR A 113 -16.98 11.51 8.11
C THR A 113 -18.44 11.95 7.96
N GLU A 114 -19.41 11.07 8.21
CA GLU A 114 -20.84 11.39 8.14
C GLU A 114 -21.26 12.40 9.21
N ILE A 115 -20.59 12.37 10.37
CA ILE A 115 -20.82 13.32 11.47
C ILE A 115 -19.81 14.48 11.51
N PHE A 116 -19.00 14.64 10.46
CA PHE A 116 -17.95 15.68 10.36
C PHE A 116 -16.89 15.64 11.49
N ASP A 117 -16.66 14.47 12.09
CA ASP A 117 -15.59 14.24 13.07
C ASP A 117 -14.32 13.76 12.34
N PHE A 118 -13.47 14.69 11.92
CA PHE A 118 -12.25 14.35 11.18
C PHE A 118 -11.06 13.97 12.06
N GLU A 119 -11.26 13.83 13.37
CA GLU A 119 -10.21 13.45 14.32
C GLU A 119 -10.25 11.95 14.60
N VAL A 120 -9.17 11.23 14.25
CA VAL A 120 -9.00 9.82 14.62
C VAL A 120 -8.28 9.73 15.97
N ARG A 121 -8.94 9.14 16.96
CA ARG A 121 -8.46 9.06 18.35
C ARG A 121 -8.01 7.63 18.71
N PRO A 122 -7.13 7.44 19.71
CA PRO A 122 -6.75 6.10 20.19
C PRO A 122 -7.94 5.21 20.61
N SER A 123 -9.01 5.83 21.11
CA SER A 123 -10.26 5.14 21.47
C SER A 123 -10.97 4.52 20.25
N ASP A 124 -10.86 5.13 19.07
CA ASP A 124 -11.47 4.61 17.84
C ASP A 124 -10.80 3.28 17.44
N TYR A 125 -9.47 3.19 17.57
CA TYR A 125 -8.75 1.93 17.37
C TYR A 125 -9.12 0.89 18.42
N SER A 126 -9.18 1.28 19.69
CA SER A 126 -9.49 0.35 20.80
C SER A 126 -10.89 -0.24 20.65
N SER A 127 -11.87 0.59 20.29
CA SER A 127 -13.26 0.14 20.08
C SER A 127 -13.43 -0.74 18.85
N PHE A 128 -12.61 -0.54 17.81
CA PHE A 128 -12.66 -1.36 16.58
C PHE A 128 -12.08 -2.77 16.78
N VAL A 129 -11.11 -2.90 17.70
CA VAL A 129 -10.38 -4.16 17.87
C VAL A 129 -10.96 -5.06 18.98
N GLU A 130 -11.78 -4.50 19.88
CA GLU A 130 -12.57 -5.23 20.89
C GLU A 130 -13.69 -6.06 20.27
#